data_AF-A0AAV0F3S0-F1
#
_entry.id   AF-A0AAV0F3S0-F1
#
_cell.length_a   1.000
_cell.length_b   1.000
_cell.length_c   1.000
_cell.angle_alpha   90.00
_cell.angle_beta   90.00
_cell.angle_gamma   90.00
#
_symmetry.space_group_name_H-M   'P 1'
#
loop_
_entity.id
_entity.type
_entity.pdbx_description
1 polymer ?
#
loop_
_entity_poly.entity_id
_entity_poly.type
_entity_poly.pdbx_seq_one_letter_code
_entity_poly.pdbx_strand_id
1 'polypeptide(L)'
;MGYATYHQSPNKRWKKTKRTTRINLIPRDIIVGILARVAAHSLPDLLHAKLSCHEWNELGDDVDVYKQASLADFPVILGWKPESAEKKRKVASFLNKCMDAQNLEVLFRTGVVYINIFYLIRIIPNQYIKFFTKSTNI
;
A
#
# COMPACT_ATOMS: atom_id res chain seq x y z
N MET A 1 7.92 -64.95 17.92
CA MET A 1 7.91 -64.06 16.74
C MET A 1 6.49 -63.56 16.54
N GLY A 2 6.20 -62.34 16.96
CA GLY A 2 4.90 -61.69 16.75
C GLY A 2 5.16 -60.35 16.06
N TYR A 3 4.67 -60.19 14.84
CA TYR A 3 4.81 -58.95 14.07
C TYR A 3 3.59 -58.07 14.41
N ALA A 4 3.83 -56.87 14.94
CA ALA A 4 2.76 -55.89 15.15
C ALA A 4 2.40 -55.23 13.81
N THR A 5 1.16 -55.38 13.38
CA THR A 5 0.61 -54.70 12.20
C THR A 5 0.16 -53.29 12.59
N TYR A 6 0.79 -52.27 12.00
CA TYR A 6 0.34 -50.89 12.11
C TYR A 6 -0.91 -50.68 11.25
N HIS A 7 -2.06 -50.43 11.89
CA HIS A 7 -3.24 -49.93 11.19
C HIS A 7 -3.03 -48.46 10.79
N GLN A 8 -2.87 -48.20 9.49
CA GLN A 8 -2.87 -46.85 8.93
C GLN A 8 -4.28 -46.23 9.03
N SER A 9 -4.39 -45.14 9.79
CA SER A 9 -5.58 -44.30 9.85
C SER A 9 -5.80 -43.61 8.50
N PRO A 10 -7.03 -43.57 7.95
CA PRO A 10 -7.29 -42.99 6.65
C PRO A 10 -7.04 -41.47 6.66
N ASN A 11 -6.30 -41.02 5.67
CA ASN A 11 -5.91 -39.64 5.43
C ASN A 11 -7.14 -38.78 5.11
N LYS A 12 -7.72 -38.12 6.12
CA LYS A 12 -8.90 -37.24 5.96
C LYS A 12 -8.46 -35.96 5.25
N ARG A 13 -8.53 -35.95 3.92
CA ARG A 13 -8.37 -34.74 3.10
C ARG A 13 -9.57 -33.82 3.35
N TRP A 14 -9.38 -32.82 4.21
CA TRP A 14 -10.37 -31.78 4.48
C TRP A 14 -10.66 -31.02 3.18
N LYS A 15 -11.81 -31.30 2.55
CA LYS A 15 -12.33 -30.45 1.48
C LYS A 15 -12.73 -29.12 2.12
N LYS A 16 -11.98 -28.05 1.84
CA LYS A 16 -12.36 -26.68 2.22
C LYS A 16 -13.68 -26.36 1.53
N THR A 17 -14.79 -26.47 2.25
CA THR A 17 -16.07 -25.92 1.81
C THR A 17 -15.90 -24.41 1.73
N LYS A 18 -16.02 -23.84 0.51
CA LYS A 18 -16.02 -22.39 0.30
C LYS A 18 -17.20 -21.82 1.09
N ARG A 19 -16.94 -21.21 2.26
CA ARG A 19 -17.99 -20.52 3.00
C ARG A 19 -18.38 -19.30 2.17
N THR A 20 -19.63 -19.22 1.76
CA THR A 20 -20.22 -18.02 1.16
C THR A 20 -20.26 -16.93 2.23
N THR A 21 -19.35 -15.96 2.15
CA THR A 21 -19.40 -14.76 2.99
C THR A 21 -20.48 -13.81 2.44
N ARG A 22 -21.11 -13.00 3.31
CA ARG A 22 -22.15 -12.04 2.89
C ARG A 22 -21.65 -11.03 1.85
N ILE A 23 -20.34 -10.76 1.86
CA ILE A 23 -19.63 -9.93 0.87
C ILE A 23 -19.81 -10.48 -0.55
N ASN A 24 -19.80 -11.79 -0.73
CA ASN A 24 -19.96 -12.42 -2.05
C ASN A 24 -21.38 -12.29 -2.63
N LEU A 25 -22.35 -11.78 -1.85
CA LEU A 25 -23.70 -11.49 -2.32
C LEU A 25 -23.80 -10.11 -2.98
N ILE A 26 -22.80 -9.24 -2.80
CA ILE A 26 -22.77 -7.89 -3.35
C ILE A 26 -21.88 -7.90 -4.60
N PRO A 27 -22.29 -7.25 -5.71
CA PRO A 27 -21.46 -7.15 -6.90
C PRO A 27 -20.11 -6.50 -6.57
N ARG A 28 -19.03 -7.06 -7.13
CA ARG A 28 -17.65 -6.62 -6.87
C ARG A 28 -17.47 -5.11 -7.00
N ASP A 29 -17.98 -4.54 -8.08
CA ASP A 29 -17.80 -3.12 -8.42
C ASP A 29 -18.47 -2.18 -7.40
N ILE A 30 -19.55 -2.64 -6.75
CA ILE A 30 -20.21 -1.89 -5.68
C ILE A 30 -19.31 -1.85 -4.45
N ILE A 31 -18.67 -2.97 -4.11
CA ILE A 31 -17.76 -3.03 -2.95
C ILE A 31 -16.49 -2.23 -3.21
N VAL A 32 -15.92 -2.35 -4.40
CA VAL A 32 -14.77 -1.54 -4.84
C VAL A 32 -15.13 -0.06 -4.82
N GLY A 33 -16.31 0.32 -5.30
CA GLY A 33 -16.80 1.69 -5.25
C GLY A 33 -16.96 2.23 -3.81
N ILE A 34 -17.43 1.40 -2.88
CA ILE A 34 -17.47 1.75 -1.45
C ILE A 34 -16.05 1.95 -0.92
N LEU A 35 -15.13 1.02 -1.20
CA LEU A 35 -13.74 1.11 -0.74
C LEU A 35 -13.00 2.31 -1.33
N ALA A 36 -13.26 2.66 -2.59
CA ALA A 36 -12.71 3.85 -3.22
C ALA A 36 -13.19 5.13 -2.53
N ARG A 37 -14.48 5.20 -2.17
CA ARG A 37 -15.02 6.32 -1.37
C ARG A 37 -14.41 6.36 0.03
N VAL A 38 -14.26 5.22 0.69
CA VAL A 38 -13.59 5.14 1.99
C VAL A 38 -12.14 5.63 1.86
N ALA A 39 -11.40 5.16 0.85
CA ALA A 39 -10.03 5.58 0.58
C ALA A 39 -9.90 7.10 0.35
N ALA A 40 -10.89 7.71 -0.30
CA ALA A 40 -10.92 9.15 -0.56
C ALA A 40 -11.16 10.01 0.70
N HIS A 41 -11.76 9.45 1.75
CA HIS A 41 -12.15 10.21 2.96
C HIS A 41 -11.42 9.78 4.23
N SER A 42 -10.99 8.52 4.32
CA SER A 42 -10.37 7.93 5.49
C SER A 42 -9.50 6.74 5.10
N LEU A 43 -8.21 7.00 4.89
CA LEU A 43 -7.23 5.96 4.68
C LEU A 43 -7.12 4.99 5.87
N PRO A 44 -7.15 5.43 7.14
CA PRO A 44 -7.13 4.50 8.27
C PRO A 44 -8.28 3.48 8.22
N ASP A 45 -9.48 3.91 7.84
CA ASP A 45 -10.62 3.01 7.73
C ASP A 45 -10.46 2.02 6.56
N LEU A 46 -9.88 2.45 5.44
CA LEU A 46 -9.52 1.53 4.36
C LEU A 46 -8.54 0.47 4.85
N LEU A 47 -7.49 0.86 5.59
CA LEU A 47 -6.50 -0.07 6.11
C LEU A 47 -7.11 -1.05 7.12
N HIS A 48 -7.96 -0.57 8.02
CA HIS A 48 -8.70 -1.43 8.95
C HIS A 48 -9.62 -2.41 8.21
N ALA A 49 -10.31 -1.96 7.16
CA ALA A 49 -11.13 -2.84 6.32
C ALA A 49 -10.29 -3.94 5.66
N LYS A 50 -9.14 -3.60 5.08
CA LYS A 50 -8.22 -4.57 4.45
C LYS A 50 -7.64 -5.57 5.45
N LEU A 51 -7.40 -5.15 6.69
CA LEU A 51 -6.89 -6.04 7.74
C LEU A 51 -7.98 -6.96 8.32
N SER A 52 -9.26 -6.68 8.07
CA SER A 52 -10.37 -7.42 8.69
C SER A 52 -10.55 -8.83 8.10
N CYS A 53 -10.45 -8.99 6.78
CA CYS A 53 -10.55 -10.29 6.12
C CYS A 53 -9.88 -10.32 4.74
N HIS A 54 -9.65 -11.53 4.23
CA HIS A 54 -8.99 -11.75 2.94
C HIS A 54 -9.76 -11.11 1.78
N GLU A 55 -11.09 -11.26 1.75
CA GLU A 55 -11.92 -10.70 0.68
C GLU A 55 -11.84 -9.17 0.63
N TRP A 56 -11.93 -8.48 1.77
CA TRP A 56 -11.74 -7.02 1.84
C TRP A 56 -10.32 -6.61 1.45
N ASN A 57 -9.31 -7.40 1.81
CA ASN A 57 -7.94 -7.12 1.40
C ASN A 57 -7.78 -7.17 -0.12
N GLU A 58 -8.29 -8.22 -0.77
CA GLU A 58 -8.25 -8.38 -2.22
C GLU A 58 -9.03 -7.27 -2.94
N LEU A 59 -10.24 -6.93 -2.46
CA LEU A 59 -11.06 -5.87 -3.04
C LEU A 59 -10.45 -4.48 -2.81
N GLY A 60 -9.80 -4.28 -1.67
CA GLY A 60 -9.08 -3.04 -1.34
C GLY A 60 -7.73 -2.90 -2.03
N ASP A 61 -7.31 -3.89 -2.82
CA ASP A 61 -6.15 -3.83 -3.72
C ASP A 61 -6.54 -3.48 -5.17
N ASP A 62 -7.80 -3.13 -5.42
CA ASP A 62 -8.27 -2.70 -6.73
C ASP A 62 -7.69 -1.33 -7.15
N VAL A 63 -7.46 -1.17 -8.47
CA VAL A 63 -6.92 0.06 -9.06
C VAL A 63 -7.78 1.28 -8.77
N ASP A 64 -9.11 1.14 -8.75
CA ASP A 64 -10.02 2.26 -8.51
C ASP A 64 -9.93 2.78 -7.08
N VAL A 65 -9.58 1.91 -6.13
CA VAL A 65 -9.34 2.28 -4.73
C VAL A 65 -8.09 3.15 -4.64
N TYR A 66 -6.99 2.72 -5.26
CA TYR A 66 -5.73 3.48 -5.28
C TYR A 66 -5.85 4.80 -6.05
N LYS A 67 -6.62 4.82 -7.14
CA LYS A 67 -6.88 6.01 -7.94
C LYS A 67 -7.58 7.12 -7.14
N GLN A 68 -8.46 6.74 -6.20
CA GLN A 68 -9.23 7.69 -5.37
C GLN A 68 -8.66 7.92 -3.97
N ALA A 69 -7.66 7.13 -3.54
CA ALA A 69 -7.11 7.26 -2.21
C ALA A 69 -6.59 8.67 -1.93
N SER A 70 -7.05 9.28 -0.84
CA SER A 70 -6.56 10.59 -0.42
C SER A 70 -5.18 10.46 0.20
N LEU A 71 -4.31 11.41 -0.14
CA LEU A 71 -2.99 11.56 0.44
C LEU A 71 -2.91 12.70 1.46
N ALA A 72 -4.07 13.24 1.90
CA ALA A 72 -4.14 14.37 2.84
C ALA A 72 -3.27 14.15 4.08
N ASP A 73 -3.31 12.94 4.65
CA ASP A 73 -2.57 12.58 5.86
C ASP A 73 -1.10 12.22 5.60
N PHE A 74 -0.68 12.06 4.34
CA PHE A 74 0.70 11.78 4.01
C PHE A 74 1.53 13.06 3.92
N PRO A 75 2.71 13.11 4.54
CA PRO A 75 3.61 14.23 4.37
C PRO A 75 4.12 14.28 2.92
N VAL A 76 4.08 15.46 2.32
CA VAL A 76 4.64 15.73 0.97
C VAL A 76 6.16 15.46 0.92
N ILE A 77 6.83 15.55 2.07
CA ILE A 77 8.26 15.28 2.21
C ILE A 77 8.44 14.18 3.26
N LEU A 78 8.68 12.94 2.80
CA LEU A 78 8.94 11.77 3.64
C LEU A 78 10.25 11.85 4.46
N GLY A 79 10.99 12.95 4.36
CA GLY A 79 12.38 13.05 4.83
C GLY A 79 12.59 13.51 6.26
N TRP A 80 11.60 14.10 6.93
CA TRP A 80 11.90 14.97 8.08
C TRP A 80 11.60 14.36 9.45
N LYS A 81 10.89 13.23 9.53
CA LYS A 81 10.64 12.52 10.80
C LYS A 81 11.45 11.22 10.86
N PRO A 82 12.02 10.87 12.03
CA PRO A 82 12.62 9.56 12.23
C PRO A 82 11.52 8.50 12.18
N GLU A 83 11.37 7.89 11.01
CA GLU A 83 10.48 6.73 10.80
C GLU A 83 11.31 5.46 10.63
N SER A 84 10.77 4.33 11.11
CA SER A 84 11.40 3.03 10.88
C SER A 84 11.53 2.73 9.39
N ALA A 85 12.58 2.00 9.02
CA ALA A 85 12.80 1.59 7.62
C ALA A 85 11.61 0.81 7.06
N GLU A 86 10.94 0.01 7.90
CA GLU A 86 9.73 -0.72 7.53
C GLU A 86 8.57 0.22 7.18
N LYS A 87 8.33 1.26 8.00
CA LYS A 87 7.27 2.24 7.73
C LYS A 87 7.53 2.96 6.41
N LYS A 88 8.77 3.40 6.16
CA LYS A 88 9.16 4.03 4.89
C LYS A 88 8.88 3.13 3.69
N ARG A 89 9.21 1.82 3.79
CA ARG A 89 8.93 0.84 2.72
C ARG A 89 7.44 0.67 2.48
N LYS A 90 6.62 0.57 3.53
CA LYS A 90 5.16 0.44 3.41
C LYS A 90 4.53 1.68 2.76
N VAL A 91 4.96 2.87 3.18
CA VAL A 91 4.49 4.14 2.59
C VAL A 91 4.91 4.23 1.11
N ALA A 92 6.17 3.93 0.79
CA ALA A 92 6.64 3.93 -0.60
C ALA A 92 5.86 2.94 -1.47
N SER A 93 5.61 1.72 -0.97
CA SER A 93 4.81 0.73 -1.68
C SER A 93 3.39 1.22 -1.95
N PHE A 94 2.75 1.84 -0.97
CA PHE A 94 1.40 2.41 -1.14
C PHE A 94 1.38 3.54 -2.17
N LEU A 95 2.34 4.47 -2.10
CA LEU A 95 2.43 5.59 -3.04
C LEU A 95 2.71 5.11 -4.48
N ASN A 96 3.54 4.08 -4.65
CA ASN A 96 3.79 3.48 -5.97
C ASN A 96 2.49 2.91 -6.56
N LYS A 97 1.69 2.17 -5.77
CA LYS A 97 0.38 1.68 -6.22
C LYS A 97 -0.56 2.82 -6.62
N CYS A 98 -0.57 3.93 -5.88
CA CYS A 98 -1.34 5.12 -6.23
C CYS A 98 -0.85 5.74 -7.55
N MET A 99 0.47 5.75 -7.78
CA MET A 99 1.07 6.28 -9.00
C MET A 99 0.73 5.42 -10.22
N ASP A 100 0.85 4.10 -10.07
CA ASP A 100 0.48 3.12 -11.09
C ASP A 100 -1.02 3.22 -11.46
N ALA A 101 -1.86 3.53 -10.47
CA ALA A 101 -3.30 3.78 -10.64
C ALA A 101 -3.64 5.17 -11.18
N GLN A 102 -2.65 6.01 -11.49
CA GLN A 102 -2.82 7.39 -11.95
C GLN A 102 -3.61 8.28 -10.97
N ASN A 103 -3.37 8.13 -9.67
CA ASN A 103 -3.91 9.01 -8.66
C ASN A 103 -3.42 10.46 -8.88
N LEU A 104 -4.35 11.39 -9.09
CA LEU A 104 -4.00 12.78 -9.42
C LEU A 104 -3.26 13.50 -8.28
N GLU A 105 -3.58 13.16 -7.03
CA GLU A 105 -2.97 13.78 -5.86
C GLU A 105 -1.49 13.40 -5.74
N VAL A 106 -1.14 12.12 -5.96
CA VAL A 106 0.27 11.68 -5.93
C VAL A 106 1.08 12.32 -7.06
N LEU A 107 0.51 12.36 -8.26
CA LEU A 107 1.16 12.94 -9.43
C LEU A 107 1.40 14.43 -9.23
N PHE A 108 0.39 15.16 -8.71
CA PHE A 108 0.51 16.58 -8.41
C PHE A 108 1.57 16.86 -7.34
N ARG A 109 1.49 16.18 -6.19
CA ARG A 109 2.46 16.35 -5.08
C ARG A 109 3.89 16.04 -5.54
N THR A 110 4.06 14.97 -6.31
CA THR A 110 5.36 14.58 -6.88
C THR A 110 5.90 15.64 -7.82
N GLY A 111 5.07 16.15 -8.74
CA GLY A 111 5.45 17.23 -9.65
C GLY A 111 5.87 18.51 -8.90
N VAL A 112 5.12 18.90 -7.88
CA VAL A 112 5.46 20.06 -7.02
C VAL A 112 6.80 19.86 -6.31
N VAL A 113 7.09 18.66 -5.80
CA VAL A 113 8.40 18.36 -5.18
C VAL A 113 9.53 18.46 -6.19
N TYR A 114 9.40 17.87 -7.38
CA TYR A 114 10.42 17.94 -8.43
C TYR A 114 10.70 19.38 -8.87
N ILE A 115 9.65 20.19 -9.05
CA ILE A 115 9.76 21.60 -9.39
C ILE A 115 10.51 22.35 -8.27
N ASN A 116 10.08 22.21 -7.02
CA ASN A 116 10.74 22.88 -5.90
C ASN A 116 12.22 22.51 -5.77
N ILE A 117 12.56 21.22 -5.89
CA ILE A 117 13.96 20.77 -5.86
C ILE A 117 14.76 21.38 -7.02
N PHE A 118 14.21 21.39 -8.24
CA PHE A 118 14.87 21.97 -9.41
C PHE A 118 15.15 23.47 -9.23
N TYR A 119 14.18 24.24 -8.70
CA TYR A 119 14.37 25.67 -8.39
C TYR A 119 15.40 25.89 -7.29
N LEU A 120 15.41 25.08 -6.23
CA LEU A 120 16.39 25.18 -5.15
C LEU A 120 17.82 24.86 -5.63
N ILE A 121 18.02 23.85 -6.47
CA ILE A 121 19.33 23.53 -7.07
C ILE A 121 19.82 24.68 -7.96
N ARG A 122 18.91 25.39 -8.63
CA ARG A 122 19.25 26.50 -9.52
C ARG A 122 19.55 27.81 -8.78
N ILE A 123 18.98 28.01 -7.59
CA ILE A 123 19.15 29.22 -6.76
C ILE A 123 20.35 29.11 -5.81
N ILE A 124 20.69 27.91 -5.31
CA ILE A 124 21.83 27.75 -4.41
C ILE A 124 23.14 27.85 -5.21
N PRO A 125 24.03 28.82 -4.90
CA PRO A 125 25.34 28.89 -5.54
C PRO A 125 26.11 27.59 -5.30
N ASN A 126 26.81 27.14 -6.34
CA ASN A 126 27.60 25.90 -6.50
C ASN A 126 28.53 25.52 -5.31
N GLN A 127 28.72 26.40 -4.31
CA GLN A 127 29.56 26.16 -3.13
C GLN A 127 28.95 25.24 -2.07
N TYR A 128 27.63 25.03 -2.04
CA TYR A 128 26.98 24.12 -1.05
C TYR A 128 26.70 22.71 -1.60
N ILE A 129 26.72 22.51 -2.92
CA ILE A 129 26.48 21.19 -3.54
C ILE A 129 27.62 20.21 -3.22
N LYS A 130 28.85 20.71 -3.01
CA LYS A 130 30.00 19.89 -2.58
C LYS A 130 29.82 19.25 -1.20
N PHE A 131 28.93 19.76 -0.35
CA PHE A 131 28.63 19.14 0.95
C PHE A 131 27.65 17.98 0.83
N PHE A 132 26.71 18.03 -0.13
CA PHE A 132 25.74 16.96 -0.35
C PHE A 132 26.34 15.76 -1.08
N THR A 133 27.24 15.97 -2.04
CA THR A 133 27.86 14.87 -2.81
C THR A 133 28.95 14.12 -2.03
N LYS A 134 29.49 14.70 -0.95
CA LYS A 134 30.49 14.04 -0.10
C LYS A 134 29.88 13.02 0.87
N SER A 135 28.57 13.10 1.12
CA SER A 135 27.85 12.19 2.04
C SER A 135 27.22 10.97 1.35
N THR A 136 27.34 10.84 0.03
CA THR A 136 26.79 9.72 -0.76
C THR A 136 27.86 8.77 -1.31
N ASN A 137 29.10 8.84 -0.82
CA ASN A 137 30.08 7.77 -0.99
C ASN A 137 30.19 6.97 0.31
N ILE A 138 29.32 5.97 0.45
CA ILE A 138 29.58 4.74 1.20
C ILE A 138 29.40 3.60 0.21
#